data_AF-A0A919IN70-F1
#
_entry.id   AF-A0A919IN70-F1
#
_cell.length_a   1.000
_cell.length_b   1.000
_cell.length_c   1.000
_cell.angle_alpha   90.00
_cell.angle_beta   90.00
_cell.angle_gamma   90.00
#
_symmetry.space_group_name_H-M   'P 1'
#
loop_
_entity.id
_entity.type
_entity.pdbx_description
1 polymer ?
#
loop_
_entity_poly.entity_id
_entity_poly.type
_entity_poly.pdbx_seq_one_letter_code
_entity_poly.pdbx_strand_id
1 'polypeptide(L)'
;MVTGLIERVLTDRELEWEPTGESSYVVTLPGSHKLKTACNLIVGEHALRIEAFVMRQPDERREELWAWLLRRNARMYGVSFSIDAAGDIYLTGRVSLKGLDEEELDRLLGSVLTYADESFDTMLEIGFGTSIRREWEWRVKRGESLANLQAFKHFAAPGSEAAPGSEAAPGSEAAPGSEPTSGSDSAPGSASGPASDAASAADSAPTPDPATAPHG
;
A
#
# COMPACT_ATOMS: atom_id res chain seq x y z
N MET A 1 11.10 -28.26 7.53
CA MET A 1 9.95 -27.50 8.10
C MET A 1 10.13 -26.05 7.71
N VAL A 2 9.07 -25.32 7.39
CA VAL A 2 9.16 -23.91 6.92
C VAL A 2 9.79 -23.00 7.97
N THR A 3 9.51 -23.22 9.25
CA THR A 3 10.11 -22.46 10.37
C THR A 3 11.65 -22.51 10.34
N GLY A 4 12.24 -23.69 10.16
CA GLY A 4 13.69 -23.83 10.05
C GLY A 4 14.30 -23.22 8.76
N LEU A 5 13.51 -23.05 7.70
CA LEU A 5 13.93 -22.26 6.53
C LEU A 5 14.01 -20.77 6.90
N ILE A 6 12.96 -20.24 7.54
CA ILE A 6 12.89 -18.84 7.95
C ILE A 6 14.03 -18.51 8.91
N GLU A 7 14.19 -19.28 9.98
CA GLU A 7 15.24 -19.04 11.00
C GLU A 7 16.65 -19.06 10.39
N ARG A 8 16.91 -19.98 9.46
CA ARG A 8 18.18 -20.05 8.73
C ARG A 8 18.40 -18.78 7.91
N VAL A 9 17.44 -18.41 7.04
CA VAL A 9 17.58 -17.22 6.18
C VAL A 9 17.78 -15.96 7.01
N LEU A 10 17.02 -15.78 8.09
CA LEU A 10 17.15 -14.60 8.95
C LEU A 10 18.52 -14.54 9.63
N THR A 11 19.07 -15.68 10.05
CA THR A 11 20.40 -15.79 10.66
C THR A 11 21.51 -15.55 9.63
N ASP A 12 21.42 -16.21 8.47
CA ASP A 12 22.42 -16.11 7.39
C ASP A 12 22.50 -14.70 6.81
N ARG A 13 21.39 -13.94 6.85
CA ARG A 13 21.32 -12.53 6.43
C ARG A 13 21.60 -11.54 7.57
N GLU A 14 22.01 -12.02 8.75
CA GLU A 14 22.34 -11.20 9.92
C GLU A 14 21.22 -10.22 10.33
N LEU A 15 19.96 -10.62 10.13
CA LEU A 15 18.80 -9.80 10.50
C LEU A 15 18.52 -9.94 12.00
N GLU A 16 18.14 -8.85 12.66
CA GLU A 16 17.66 -8.86 14.03
C GLU A 16 16.23 -9.42 14.04
N TRP A 17 16.01 -10.56 14.70
CA TRP A 17 14.69 -11.19 14.78
C TRP A 17 14.41 -11.82 16.15
N GLU A 18 13.12 -11.88 16.50
CA GLU A 18 12.63 -12.50 17.74
C GLU A 18 11.42 -13.40 17.47
N PRO A 19 11.33 -14.58 18.10
CA PRO A 19 10.14 -15.41 18.03
C PRO A 19 9.02 -14.79 18.90
N THR A 20 7.81 -14.71 18.35
CA THR A 20 6.61 -14.20 19.05
C THR A 20 5.53 -15.25 19.27
N GLY A 21 5.76 -16.46 18.76
CA GLY A 21 4.93 -17.65 18.98
C GLY A 21 5.61 -18.89 18.43
N GLU A 22 4.92 -20.03 18.45
CA GLU A 22 5.48 -21.31 17.95
C GLU A 22 5.84 -21.29 16.46
N SER A 23 5.17 -20.43 15.69
CA SER A 23 5.33 -20.33 14.24
C SER A 23 5.31 -18.87 13.75
N SER A 24 5.67 -17.93 14.62
CA SER A 24 5.62 -16.50 14.35
C SER A 24 6.88 -15.77 14.79
N TYR A 25 7.34 -14.83 13.97
CA TYR A 25 8.60 -14.11 14.15
C TYR A 25 8.40 -12.63 13.85
N VAL A 26 9.11 -11.77 14.58
CA VAL A 26 9.24 -10.35 14.26
C VAL A 26 10.65 -10.13 13.78
N VAL A 27 10.79 -9.53 12.60
CA VAL A 27 12.08 -9.22 11.96
C VAL A 27 12.22 -7.71 11.90
N THR A 28 13.36 -7.19 12.35
CA THR A 28 13.69 -5.78 12.27
C THR A 28 14.50 -5.52 11.01
N LEU A 29 13.89 -4.83 10.04
CA LEU A 29 14.52 -4.45 8.79
C LEU A 29 15.15 -3.05 8.92
N PRO A 30 16.44 -2.88 8.61
CA PRO A 30 17.13 -1.59 8.71
C PRO A 30 16.81 -0.71 7.49
N GLY A 31 16.05 0.37 7.71
CA GLY A 31 15.71 1.36 6.68
C GLY A 31 16.59 2.62 6.74
N SER A 32 16.60 3.41 5.67
CA SER A 32 17.35 4.66 5.61
C SER A 32 16.48 5.85 6.03
N HIS A 33 15.26 5.92 5.51
CA HIS A 33 14.27 6.95 5.83
C HIS A 33 13.45 6.54 7.06
N LYS A 34 12.93 5.31 7.06
CA LYS A 34 12.25 4.68 8.19
C LYS A 34 13.24 3.78 8.91
N LEU A 35 14.10 4.40 9.72
CA LEU A 35 15.22 3.81 10.50
C LEU A 35 15.10 2.31 10.80
N LYS A 36 13.95 1.88 11.35
CA LYS A 36 13.61 0.47 11.56
C LYS A 36 12.19 0.16 11.09
N THR A 37 12.03 -0.97 10.42
CA THR A 37 10.72 -1.54 10.07
C THR A 37 10.57 -2.92 10.68
N ALA A 38 9.66 -3.05 11.64
CA ALA A 38 9.26 -4.33 12.20
C ALA A 38 8.33 -5.04 11.21
N CYS A 39 8.70 -6.27 10.84
CA CYS A 39 8.01 -7.12 9.90
C CYS A 39 7.66 -8.45 10.58
N ASN A 40 6.37 -8.73 10.73
CA ASN A 40 5.87 -9.97 11.29
C ASN A 40 5.76 -11.02 10.20
N LEU A 41 6.33 -12.20 10.48
CA LEU A 41 6.23 -13.40 9.67
C LEU A 41 5.43 -14.43 10.47
N ILE A 42 4.22 -14.75 10.00
CA ILE A 42 3.28 -15.64 10.70
C ILE A 42 3.03 -16.85 9.81
N VAL A 43 3.57 -18.00 10.18
CA VAL A 43 3.39 -19.27 9.46
C VAL A 43 2.05 -19.88 9.88
N GLY A 44 1.07 -19.85 8.98
CA GLY A 44 -0.19 -20.56 9.13
C GLY A 44 -0.14 -21.97 8.54
N GLU A 45 -1.31 -22.60 8.40
CA GLU A 45 -1.42 -23.97 7.87
C GLU A 45 -1.02 -24.10 6.39
N HIS A 46 -1.33 -23.08 5.58
CA HIS A 46 -1.15 -23.13 4.12
C HIS A 46 -0.35 -21.96 3.54
N ALA A 47 -0.21 -20.88 4.31
CA ALA A 47 0.43 -19.67 3.84
C ALA A 47 1.26 -19.01 4.94
N LEU A 48 2.36 -18.39 4.52
CA LEU A 48 3.08 -17.39 5.29
C LEU A 48 2.34 -16.07 5.13
N ARG A 49 1.97 -15.46 6.26
CA ARG A 49 1.46 -14.10 6.31
C ARG A 49 2.59 -13.15 6.69
N ILE A 50 2.66 -12.04 5.97
CA ILE A 50 3.61 -10.96 6.20
C ILE A 50 2.81 -9.74 6.62
N GLU A 51 3.19 -9.11 7.73
CA GLU A 51 2.56 -7.87 8.21
C GLU A 51 3.64 -6.92 8.75
N ALA A 52 3.81 -5.76 8.15
CA ALA A 52 4.77 -4.77 8.62
C ALA A 52 4.10 -3.43 8.91
N PHE A 53 4.31 -2.90 10.11
CA PHE A 53 3.79 -1.60 10.50
C PHE A 53 4.57 -0.47 9.81
N VAL A 54 3.84 0.40 9.11
CA VAL A 54 4.42 1.52 8.38
C VAL A 54 4.30 2.80 9.16
N MET A 55 3.07 3.26 9.44
CA MET A 55 2.84 4.47 10.22
C MET A 55 1.46 4.48 10.85
N ARG A 56 1.30 5.35 11.86
CA ARG A 56 0.00 5.66 12.46
C ARG A 56 -0.92 6.31 11.43
N GLN A 57 -2.22 6.26 11.69
CA GLN A 57 -3.21 6.99 10.91
C GLN A 57 -2.77 8.44 10.64
N PRO A 58 -3.00 8.97 9.43
CA PRO A 58 -2.66 10.36 9.12
C PRO A 58 -3.60 11.33 9.85
N ASP A 59 -3.06 12.50 10.21
CA ASP A 59 -3.79 13.60 10.84
C ASP A 59 -4.72 14.29 9.83
N GLU A 60 -4.30 14.38 8.57
CA GLU A 60 -5.00 15.09 7.49
C GLU A 60 -4.95 14.36 6.14
N ARG A 61 -5.74 14.82 5.16
CA ARG A 61 -5.73 14.35 3.75
C ARG A 61 -5.80 12.82 3.58
N ARG A 62 -6.60 12.15 4.42
CA ARG A 62 -6.81 10.68 4.43
C ARG A 62 -7.18 10.10 3.08
N GLU A 63 -8.20 10.66 2.44
CA GLU A 63 -8.70 10.16 1.16
C GLU A 63 -7.62 10.21 0.06
N GLU A 64 -6.84 11.30 0.04
CA GLU A 64 -5.73 11.45 -0.89
C GLU A 64 -4.63 10.42 -0.62
N LEU A 65 -4.27 10.23 0.65
CA LEU A 65 -3.29 9.22 1.04
C LEU A 65 -3.75 7.83 0.65
N TRP A 66 -5.00 7.45 0.96
CA TRP A 66 -5.53 6.13 0.62
C TRP A 66 -5.59 5.91 -0.89
N ALA A 67 -6.03 6.91 -1.67
CA ALA A 67 -6.00 6.83 -3.13
C ALA A 67 -4.57 6.70 -3.67
N TRP A 68 -3.59 7.35 -3.04
CA TRP A 68 -2.17 7.20 -3.38
C TRP A 68 -1.66 5.78 -3.08
N LEU A 69 -1.96 5.24 -1.90
CA LEU A 69 -1.59 3.88 -1.49
C LEU A 69 -2.19 2.83 -2.44
N LEU A 70 -3.49 2.93 -2.74
CA LEU A 70 -4.18 2.01 -3.65
C LEU A 70 -3.60 2.02 -5.06
N ARG A 71 -3.26 3.19 -5.60
CA ARG A 71 -2.57 3.29 -6.90
C ARG A 71 -1.19 2.64 -6.87
N ARG A 72 -0.48 2.74 -5.75
CA ARG A 72 0.85 2.13 -5.59
C ARG A 72 0.79 0.60 -5.52
N ASN A 73 -0.26 0.03 -4.94
CA ASN A 73 -0.42 -1.43 -4.85
C ASN A 73 -0.36 -2.13 -6.21
N ALA A 74 -0.82 -1.49 -7.28
CA ALA A 74 -0.83 -2.09 -8.63
C ALA A 74 0.58 -2.43 -9.19
N ARG A 75 1.64 -1.85 -8.64
CA ARG A 75 3.03 -2.07 -9.07
C ARG A 75 3.88 -2.80 -8.03
N MET A 76 3.28 -3.29 -6.95
CA MET A 76 3.98 -3.92 -5.84
C MET A 76 4.00 -5.44 -5.99
N TYR A 77 5.04 -6.05 -5.43
CA TYR A 77 5.23 -7.49 -5.40
C TYR A 77 5.07 -8.04 -3.99
N GLY A 78 4.35 -9.15 -3.85
CA GLY A 78 4.24 -9.96 -2.63
C GLY A 78 3.48 -9.34 -1.46
N VAL A 79 3.53 -8.02 -1.31
CA VAL A 79 2.86 -7.23 -0.27
C VAL A 79 2.11 -6.05 -0.88
N SER A 80 1.14 -5.53 -0.15
CA SER A 80 0.33 -4.37 -0.52
C SER A 80 0.06 -3.50 0.69
N PHE A 81 -0.13 -2.21 0.48
CA PHE A 81 -0.62 -1.32 1.53
C PHE A 81 -2.05 -1.69 1.91
N SER A 82 -2.29 -1.67 3.21
CA SER A 82 -3.58 -1.92 3.85
C SER A 82 -3.75 -0.99 5.03
N ILE A 83 -4.99 -0.79 5.44
CA ILE A 83 -5.34 -0.02 6.64
C ILE A 83 -6.12 -0.88 7.62
N ASP A 84 -5.91 -0.65 8.91
CA ASP A 84 -6.73 -1.25 9.96
C ASP A 84 -7.96 -0.39 10.29
N ALA A 85 -8.73 -0.80 11.31
CA ALA A 85 -9.91 -0.07 11.76
C ALA A 85 -9.57 1.31 12.38
N ALA A 86 -8.37 1.49 12.92
CA ALA A 86 -7.88 2.76 13.44
C ALA A 86 -7.36 3.70 12.33
N GLY A 87 -7.17 3.17 11.11
CA GLY A 87 -6.60 3.88 9.97
C GLY A 87 -5.08 3.79 9.88
N ASP A 88 -4.45 2.91 10.66
CA ASP A 88 -3.01 2.68 10.60
C ASP A 88 -2.61 1.94 9.35
N ILE A 89 -1.45 2.29 8.83
CA ILE A 89 -0.99 1.78 7.56
C ILE A 89 -0.01 0.64 7.79
N TYR A 90 -0.29 -0.46 7.11
CA TYR A 90 0.52 -1.67 7.11
C TYR A 90 0.86 -2.08 5.69
N LEU A 91 2.01 -2.75 5.53
CA LEU A 91 2.26 -3.63 4.39
C LEU A 91 1.84 -5.04 4.76
N THR A 92 0.93 -5.63 3.99
CA THR A 92 0.43 -6.99 4.22
C THR A 92 0.62 -7.86 2.99
N GLY A 93 0.96 -9.13 3.21
CA GLY A 93 1.17 -10.12 2.15
C GLY A 93 0.80 -11.52 2.59
N ARG A 94 0.48 -12.38 1.62
CA ARG A 94 0.20 -13.79 1.84
C ARG A 94 0.84 -14.62 0.73
N VAL A 95 1.70 -15.56 1.12
CA VAL A 95 2.44 -16.40 0.18
C VAL A 95 2.25 -17.87 0.53
N SER A 96 2.06 -18.70 -0.49
CA SER A 96 1.89 -20.15 -0.31
C SER A 96 3.16 -20.78 0.26
N LEU A 97 3.01 -21.65 1.27
CA LEU A 97 4.15 -22.36 1.84
C LEU A 97 4.86 -23.29 0.84
N LYS A 98 4.15 -23.73 -0.21
CA LYS A 98 4.74 -24.59 -1.26
C LYS A 98 5.70 -23.84 -2.18
N GLY A 99 5.50 -22.52 -2.34
CA GLY A 99 6.32 -21.66 -3.18
C GLY A 99 7.33 -20.84 -2.39
N LEU A 100 7.50 -21.12 -1.10
CA LEU A 100 8.40 -20.38 -0.24
C LEU A 100 9.76 -21.06 -0.19
N ASP A 101 10.77 -20.39 -0.73
CA ASP A 101 12.18 -20.74 -0.62
C ASP A 101 13.00 -19.55 -0.08
N GLU A 102 14.32 -19.70 -0.06
CA GLU A 102 15.24 -18.68 0.47
C GLU A 102 15.21 -17.39 -0.36
N GLU A 103 15.13 -17.52 -1.68
CA GLU A 103 15.11 -16.38 -2.60
C GLU A 103 13.77 -15.62 -2.52
N GLU A 104 12.66 -16.34 -2.42
CA GLU A 104 11.34 -15.74 -2.30
C GLU A 104 11.19 -15.04 -0.93
N LEU A 105 11.67 -15.64 0.15
CA LEU A 105 11.66 -14.98 1.46
C LEU A 105 12.51 -13.70 1.45
N ASP A 106 13.71 -13.75 0.86
CA ASP A 106 14.56 -12.57 0.71
C ASP A 106 13.88 -11.47 -0.13
N ARG A 107 13.27 -11.86 -1.26
CA ARG A 107 12.52 -10.93 -2.11
C ARG A 107 11.36 -10.27 -1.37
N LEU A 108 10.64 -11.01 -0.54
CA LEU A 108 9.53 -10.48 0.27
C LEU A 108 10.04 -9.47 1.31
N LEU A 109 11.11 -9.80 2.05
CA LEU A 109 11.70 -8.90 3.04
C LEU A 109 12.27 -7.64 2.39
N GLY A 110 12.96 -7.78 1.25
CA GLY A 110 13.44 -6.67 0.45
C GLY A 110 12.28 -5.79 -0.04
N SER A 111 11.20 -6.39 -0.52
CA SER A 111 10.00 -5.65 -0.95
C SER A 111 9.38 -4.85 0.21
N VAL A 112 9.24 -5.46 1.40
CA VAL A 112 8.75 -4.76 2.60
C VAL A 112 9.63 -3.57 2.93
N LEU A 113 10.95 -3.78 2.98
CA LEU A 113 11.90 -2.72 3.30
C LEU A 113 11.81 -1.57 2.30
N THR A 114 11.94 -1.88 1.00
CA THR A 114 11.89 -0.88 -0.07
C THR A 114 10.59 -0.09 -0.05
N TYR A 115 9.44 -0.76 0.05
CA TYR A 115 8.16 -0.06 0.00
C TYR A 115 7.89 0.77 1.24
N ALA A 116 8.30 0.30 2.42
CA ALA A 116 8.18 1.06 3.65
C ALA A 116 9.09 2.30 3.63
N ASP A 117 10.34 2.16 3.17
CA ASP A 117 11.34 3.22 3.19
C ASP A 117 11.07 4.29 2.13
N GLU A 118 10.92 3.89 0.86
CA GLU A 118 10.72 4.84 -0.26
C GLU A 118 9.39 5.61 -0.19
N SER A 119 8.38 5.00 0.43
CA SER A 119 7.07 5.63 0.52
C SER A 119 6.97 6.58 1.71
N PHE A 120 7.85 6.45 2.70
CA PHE A 120 7.68 7.04 4.03
C PHE A 120 7.52 8.55 3.98
N ASP A 121 8.45 9.25 3.33
CA ASP A 121 8.44 10.71 3.27
C ASP A 121 7.21 11.26 2.55
N THR A 122 6.79 10.62 1.45
CA THR A 122 5.56 11.01 0.73
C THR A 122 4.32 10.78 1.59
N MET A 123 4.25 9.68 2.34
CA MET A 123 3.11 9.43 3.24
C MET A 123 3.06 10.48 4.37
N LEU A 124 4.22 10.88 4.89
CA LEU A 124 4.32 11.95 5.89
C LEU A 124 3.93 13.32 5.33
N GLU A 125 4.36 13.63 4.10
CA GLU A 125 4.01 14.87 3.42
C GLU A 125 2.51 14.99 3.14
N ILE A 126 1.87 13.89 2.76
CA ILE A 126 0.42 13.87 2.54
C ILE A 126 -0.32 13.96 3.88
N GLY A 127 0.04 13.11 4.84
CA GLY A 127 -0.75 12.87 6.05
C GLY A 127 -0.47 13.77 7.26
N PHE A 128 0.66 14.49 7.27
CA PHE A 128 1.15 15.24 8.43
C PHE A 128 1.78 16.59 8.09
N GLY A 129 1.58 17.11 6.87
CA GLY A 129 2.24 18.32 6.39
C GLY A 129 2.07 19.54 7.30
N THR A 130 0.85 19.78 7.81
CA THR A 130 0.58 20.90 8.73
C THR A 130 1.21 20.69 10.10
N SER A 131 1.16 19.48 10.66
CA SER A 131 1.79 19.12 11.94
C SER A 131 3.32 19.27 11.86
N ILE A 132 3.95 18.82 10.77
CA ILE A 132 5.39 18.94 10.53
C ILE A 132 5.81 20.41 10.43
N ARG A 133 5.05 21.24 9.70
CA ARG A 133 5.34 22.69 9.58
C ARG A 133 5.26 23.40 10.93
N ARG A 134 4.24 23.11 11.74
CA ARG A 134 4.08 23.68 13.08
C ARG A 134 5.24 23.30 14.01
N GLU A 135 5.64 22.04 14.00
CA GLU A 135 6.79 21.56 14.79
C GLU A 135 8.10 22.24 14.34
N TRP A 136 8.29 22.43 13.04
CA TRP A 136 9.45 23.15 12.50
C TRP A 136 9.51 24.58 13.02
N GLU A 137 8.42 25.34 12.88
CA GLU A 137 8.35 26.73 13.36
C GLU A 137 8.61 26.83 14.86
N TRP A 138 8.09 25.88 15.64
CA TRP A 138 8.28 25.82 17.08
C TRP A 138 9.74 25.59 17.47
N ARG A 139 10.45 24.65 16.80
CA ARG A 139 11.87 24.40 17.07
C ARG A 139 12.76 25.56 16.64
N VAL A 140 12.47 26.19 15.51
CA VAL A 140 13.19 27.41 15.07
C VAL A 140 13.06 28.52 16.11
N LYS A 141 11.84 28.78 16.61
CA LYS A 141 11.60 29.81 17.63
C LYS A 141 12.33 29.55 18.94
N ARG A 142 12.55 28.28 19.30
CA ARG A 142 13.22 27.86 20.55
C ARG A 142 14.71 27.54 20.41
N GLY A 143 15.25 27.57 19.20
CA GLY A 143 16.64 27.18 18.94
C GLY A 143 16.92 25.69 19.15
N GLU A 144 15.91 24.84 19.01
CA GLU A 144 16.03 23.38 19.18
C GLU A 144 16.51 22.69 17.88
N SER A 145 17.04 21.47 18.00
CA SER A 145 17.62 20.73 16.87
C SER A 145 16.58 20.32 15.82
N LEU A 146 16.91 20.56 14.55
CA LEU A 146 16.10 20.21 13.38
C LEU A 146 16.56 18.93 12.68
N ALA A 147 17.48 18.15 13.27
CA ALA A 147 18.08 16.98 12.63
C ALA A 147 17.04 16.00 12.06
N ASN A 148 16.01 15.68 12.84
CA ASN A 148 14.95 14.74 12.42
C ASN A 148 13.93 15.36 11.45
N LEU A 149 13.92 16.69 11.30
CA LEU A 149 13.03 17.37 10.36
C LEU A 149 13.72 17.64 9.03
N GLN A 150 15.03 17.39 8.88
CA GLN A 150 15.77 17.81 7.69
C GLN A 150 15.21 17.24 6.37
N ALA A 151 14.62 16.04 6.39
CA ALA A 151 13.93 15.46 5.23
C ALA A 151 12.74 16.32 4.74
N PHE A 152 12.17 17.14 5.63
CA PHE A 152 11.02 18.01 5.42
C PHE A 152 11.40 19.49 5.27
N LYS A 153 12.67 19.82 4.96
CA LYS A 153 13.13 21.21 4.74
C LYS A 153 12.24 22.00 3.77
N HIS A 154 11.65 21.35 2.77
CA HIS A 154 10.76 21.98 1.80
C HIS A 154 9.45 22.50 2.43
N PHE A 155 9.00 21.96 3.56
CA PHE A 155 7.85 22.47 4.31
C PHE A 155 8.09 23.81 5.02
N ALA A 156 9.36 24.18 5.23
CA ALA A 156 9.76 25.40 5.93
C ALA A 156 9.65 26.67 5.07
N ALA A 157 9.47 26.53 3.74
CA ALA A 157 9.29 27.68 2.86
C ALA A 157 7.87 28.26 3.04
N PRO A 158 7.73 29.57 3.37
CA PRO A 158 6.42 30.20 3.40
C PRO A 158 5.87 30.28 1.96
N GLY A 159 4.79 29.56 1.66
CA GLY A 159 4.05 29.75 0.39
C GLY A 159 3.56 28.53 -0.39
N SER A 160 3.50 27.31 0.17
CA SER A 160 2.71 26.23 -0.46
C SER A 160 1.38 26.06 0.27
N GLU A 161 0.56 27.10 0.17
CA GLU A 161 -0.88 27.02 0.35
C GLU A 161 -1.43 27.21 -1.07
N ALA A 162 -1.69 26.11 -1.78
CA ALA A 162 -2.50 26.18 -2.98
C ALA A 162 -3.89 26.64 -2.52
N ALA A 163 -4.17 27.93 -2.68
CA ALA A 163 -5.44 28.54 -2.32
C ALA A 163 -6.59 27.76 -2.97
N PRO A 164 -7.67 27.44 -2.24
CA PRO A 164 -8.83 26.79 -2.82
C PRO A 164 -9.53 27.78 -3.76
N GLY A 165 -9.67 27.38 -5.02
CA GLY A 165 -10.65 27.92 -5.99
C GLY A 165 -10.85 29.42 -6.00
N SER A 166 -10.02 30.16 -6.75
CA SER A 166 -10.49 31.42 -7.32
C SER A 166 -11.44 31.09 -8.46
N GLU A 167 -12.72 31.02 -8.12
CA GLU A 167 -13.88 31.00 -9.00
C GLU A 167 -13.80 32.17 -9.98
N ALA A 168 -13.41 31.91 -11.23
CA ALA A 168 -13.49 32.89 -12.30
C ALA A 168 -14.93 32.90 -12.84
N ALA A 169 -15.70 33.90 -12.46
CA ALA A 169 -16.99 34.25 -13.08
C ALA A 169 -16.82 35.54 -13.94
N PRO A 170 -17.79 35.91 -14.79
CA PRO A 170 -17.75 35.64 -16.22
C PRO A 170 -17.71 36.94 -17.07
N GLY A 171 -17.42 36.79 -18.37
CA GLY A 171 -17.87 37.70 -19.42
C GLY A 171 -16.79 38.51 -20.15
N SER A 172 -16.48 38.11 -21.38
CA SER A 172 -16.66 39.03 -22.52
C SER A 172 -16.81 38.23 -23.80
N GLU A 173 -17.94 38.45 -24.44
CA GLU A 173 -18.44 37.83 -25.66
C GLU A 173 -17.91 38.58 -26.87
N ALA A 174 -17.36 37.86 -27.86
CA ALA A 174 -17.25 38.34 -29.23
C ALA A 174 -17.26 37.13 -30.20
N ALA A 175 -18.38 36.96 -30.89
CA ALA A 175 -18.56 36.08 -32.07
C ALA A 175 -18.44 36.92 -33.36
N PRO A 176 -18.63 36.38 -34.59
CA PRO A 176 -18.32 35.05 -35.16
C PRO A 176 -17.56 35.13 -36.52
N GLY A 177 -17.21 33.97 -37.09
CA GLY A 177 -16.89 33.76 -38.52
C GLY A 177 -15.61 32.93 -38.73
N SER A 178 -15.54 31.89 -39.56
CA SER A 178 -16.45 31.33 -40.57
C SER A 178 -15.98 29.89 -40.87
N GLU A 179 -16.89 28.92 -40.91
CA GLU A 179 -16.71 27.68 -41.71
C GLU A 179 -17.17 27.93 -43.15
N PRO A 180 -16.65 27.19 -44.15
CA PRO A 180 -17.33 25.98 -44.67
C PRO A 180 -16.32 24.86 -45.04
N THR A 181 -16.58 23.58 -45.37
CA THR A 181 -17.73 22.67 -45.60
C THR A 181 -17.10 21.25 -45.80
N SER A 182 -17.61 20.19 -45.18
CA SER A 182 -18.55 19.16 -45.71
C SER A 182 -18.05 18.16 -46.77
N GLY A 183 -18.33 16.86 -46.52
CA GLY A 183 -18.41 15.76 -47.52
C GLY A 183 -17.89 14.40 -47.01
N SER A 184 -18.67 13.60 -46.28
CA SER A 184 -19.56 12.49 -46.75
C SER A 184 -18.79 11.18 -47.04
N ASP A 185 -18.85 10.16 -46.18
CA ASP A 185 -19.87 9.09 -46.05
C ASP A 185 -19.62 7.87 -46.97
N SER A 186 -19.50 6.67 -46.38
CA SER A 186 -19.95 5.37 -46.93
C SER A 186 -19.62 4.20 -45.98
N ALA A 187 -20.62 3.36 -45.78
CA ALA A 187 -20.70 2.25 -44.82
C ALA A 187 -20.36 0.85 -45.45
N PRO A 188 -21.02 -0.29 -45.14
CA PRO A 188 -20.38 -1.48 -44.53
C PRO A 188 -20.51 -2.80 -45.35
N GLY A 189 -19.93 -3.90 -44.87
CA GLY A 189 -20.22 -5.29 -45.35
C GLY A 189 -19.55 -6.33 -44.43
N SER A 190 -20.29 -7.15 -43.66
CA SER A 190 -20.85 -8.48 -44.02
C SER A 190 -19.75 -9.51 -44.39
N ALA A 191 -19.65 -10.74 -43.87
CA ALA A 191 -20.63 -11.61 -43.23
C ALA A 191 -19.98 -12.85 -42.55
N SER A 192 -20.71 -13.40 -41.56
CA SER A 192 -21.02 -14.84 -41.36
C SER A 192 -20.04 -15.81 -40.67
N GLY A 193 -20.59 -16.51 -39.66
CA GLY A 193 -19.97 -17.45 -38.69
C GLY A 193 -19.68 -18.88 -39.20
N PRO A 194 -19.94 -20.00 -38.46
CA PRO A 194 -20.58 -20.14 -37.13
C PRO A 194 -19.88 -21.12 -36.13
N ALA A 195 -20.45 -21.12 -34.91
CA ALA A 195 -20.69 -22.23 -33.97
C ALA A 195 -19.57 -23.18 -33.49
N SER A 196 -19.46 -23.32 -32.16
CA SER A 196 -19.71 -24.63 -31.52
C SER A 196 -19.89 -24.50 -30.00
N ASP A 197 -20.90 -25.23 -29.53
CA ASP A 197 -21.36 -25.46 -28.17
C ASP A 197 -20.32 -26.01 -27.18
N ALA A 198 -20.52 -25.70 -25.89
CA ALA A 198 -20.59 -26.66 -24.77
C ALA A 198 -20.89 -25.84 -23.49
N ALA A 199 -22.09 -25.93 -22.90
CA ALA A 199 -22.48 -26.95 -21.91
C ALA A 199 -21.56 -26.95 -20.67
N SER A 200 -22.03 -27.00 -19.43
CA SER A 200 -23.35 -27.09 -18.83
C SER A 200 -23.13 -27.07 -17.32
N ALA A 201 -24.00 -26.33 -16.63
CA ALA A 201 -24.67 -26.65 -15.36
C ALA A 201 -23.92 -27.22 -14.14
N ALA A 202 -24.23 -26.56 -13.01
CA ALA A 202 -24.69 -27.14 -11.74
C ALA A 202 -23.63 -27.86 -10.87
N ASP A 203 -23.77 -28.02 -9.57
CA ASP A 203 -24.88 -27.80 -8.65
C ASP A 203 -24.32 -27.84 -7.21
N SER A 204 -25.05 -27.20 -6.31
CA SER A 204 -25.33 -27.65 -4.94
C SER A 204 -24.20 -27.94 -3.94
N ALA A 205 -24.16 -27.07 -2.93
CA ALA A 205 -23.95 -27.45 -1.54
C ALA A 205 -24.96 -28.54 -1.09
N PRO A 206 -24.67 -29.28 -0.02
CA PRO A 206 -25.43 -28.97 1.19
C PRO A 206 -24.61 -29.08 2.48
N THR A 207 -24.95 -28.20 3.43
CA THR A 207 -24.80 -28.42 4.88
C THR A 207 -25.86 -29.43 5.34
N PRO A 208 -25.55 -30.29 6.32
CA PRO A 208 -26.26 -30.23 7.61
C PRO A 208 -25.31 -30.60 8.77
N ASP A 209 -25.55 -30.45 10.06
CA ASP A 209 -26.37 -29.65 11.00
C ASP A 209 -25.78 -30.04 12.41
N PRO A 210 -26.04 -29.34 13.52
CA PRO A 210 -25.34 -29.54 14.78
C PRO A 210 -26.02 -30.56 15.72
N ALA A 211 -25.32 -30.81 16.84
CA ALA A 211 -25.75 -31.46 18.08
C ALA A 211 -25.51 -32.98 18.20
N THR A 212 -24.75 -33.37 19.23
CA THR A 212 -25.27 -34.07 20.43
C THR A 212 -24.09 -34.58 21.27
N ALA A 213 -23.94 -34.07 22.50
CA ALA A 213 -23.14 -34.68 23.56
C ALA A 213 -23.75 -36.04 23.95
N PRO A 214 -23.02 -37.00 24.58
CA PRO A 214 -22.95 -36.94 26.05
C PRO A 214 -21.73 -37.61 26.72
N HIS A 215 -21.62 -37.30 28.02
CA HIS A 215 -21.08 -38.06 29.15
C HIS A 215 -19.60 -38.46 29.22
N GLY A 216 -18.92 -37.84 30.19
CA GLY A 216 -17.73 -38.30 30.91
C GLY A 216 -17.57 -37.45 32.16
#